data_AF-A0A7W6N6N6-F1
#
_entry.id   AF-A0A7W6N6N6-F1
#
_cell.length_a   1.000
_cell.length_b   1.000
_cell.length_c   1.000
_cell.angle_alpha   90.00
_cell.angle_beta   90.00
_cell.angle_gamma   90.00
#
_symmetry.space_group_name_H-M   'P 1'
#
loop_
_entity.id
_entity.type
_entity.pdbx_description
1 polymer ?
#
loop_
_entity_poly.entity_id
_entity_poly.type
_entity_poly.pdbx_seq_one_letter_code
_entity_poly.pdbx_strand_id
1 'polypeptide(L)'
;MSNVIFLAPRQKPEQPAAAEAEERAALAAELIGLIERVRELTEKAAALPGPTLQIQQTAQHLLDAGTALERAVDSLTEGGEWVPF
;
A
#
# COMPACT_ATOMS: atom_id res chain seq x y z
N MET A 1 24.71 21.14 -51.77
CA MET A 1 23.60 20.25 -51.35
C MET A 1 23.77 20.02 -49.85
N SER A 2 22.98 20.71 -49.01
CA SER A 2 23.14 20.66 -47.54
C SER A 2 22.29 19.53 -46.98
N ASN A 3 22.92 18.50 -46.41
CA ASN A 3 22.20 17.41 -45.73
C ASN A 3 21.85 17.87 -44.31
N VAL A 4 20.57 18.12 -44.07
CA VAL A 4 20.05 18.47 -42.74
C VAL A 4 19.66 17.17 -42.05
N ILE A 5 20.33 16.86 -40.94
CA ILE A 5 19.99 15.72 -40.08
C ILE A 5 19.01 16.23 -39.02
N PHE A 6 17.80 15.69 -38.98
CA PHE A 6 16.87 15.90 -37.88
C PHE A 6 17.33 15.10 -36.67
N LEU A 7 17.78 15.80 -35.62
CA LEU A 7 18.01 15.19 -34.32
C LEU A 7 16.63 14.90 -33.69
N ALA A 8 16.21 13.63 -33.73
CA ALA A 8 15.01 13.20 -33.03
C ALA A 8 15.15 13.50 -31.52
N PRO A 9 14.09 14.02 -30.87
CA PRO A 9 14.13 14.27 -29.44
C PRO A 9 14.35 12.94 -28.72
N ARG A 10 15.29 12.92 -27.77
CA ARG A 10 15.53 11.77 -26.90
C ARG A 10 14.22 11.42 -26.18
N GLN A 11 13.62 10.30 -26.56
CA GLN A 11 12.55 9.69 -25.78
C GLN A 11 13.12 9.36 -24.40
N LYS A 12 12.73 10.14 -23.40
CA LYS A 12 12.84 9.73 -22.00
C LYS A 12 12.07 8.41 -21.89
N PRO A 13 12.61 7.35 -21.30
CA PRO A 13 11.85 6.12 -21.15
C PRO A 13 10.60 6.44 -20.32
N GLU A 14 9.45 6.50 -21.00
CA GLU A 14 8.14 6.49 -20.36
C GLU A 14 8.07 5.13 -19.66
N GLN A 15 8.12 5.14 -18.34
CA GLN A 15 7.77 3.96 -17.58
C GLN A 15 6.32 3.64 -17.96
N PRO A 16 6.04 2.45 -18.53
CA PRO A 16 4.72 2.17 -19.05
C PRO A 16 3.72 2.22 -17.89
N ALA A 17 2.57 2.88 -18.09
CA ALA A 17 1.53 2.99 -17.07
C ALA A 17 1.11 1.64 -16.46
N ALA A 18 1.32 0.53 -17.18
CA ALA A 18 1.15 -0.83 -16.69
C ALA A 18 2.12 -1.19 -15.55
N ALA A 19 3.38 -0.76 -15.60
CA ALA A 19 4.36 -1.01 -14.55
C ALA A 19 4.03 -0.24 -13.27
N GLU A 20 3.52 1.00 -13.39
CA GLU A 20 3.05 1.77 -12.23
C GLU A 20 1.81 1.13 -11.59
N ALA A 21 0.89 0.60 -12.40
CA ALA A 21 -0.28 -0.12 -11.90
C ALA A 21 0.09 -1.43 -11.19
N GLU A 22 1.05 -2.18 -11.75
CA GLU A 22 1.58 -3.40 -11.14
C GLU A 22 2.27 -3.12 -9.79
N GLU A 23 3.10 -2.08 -9.71
CA GLU A 23 3.76 -1.68 -8.46
C GLU A 23 2.75 -1.25 -7.38
N ARG A 24 1.70 -0.50 -7.76
CA ARG A 24 0.61 -0.16 -6.84
C ARG A 24 -0.15 -1.39 -6.36
N ALA A 25 -0.40 -2.35 -7.25
CA ALA A 25 -1.10 -3.59 -6.90
C ALA A 25 -0.27 -4.46 -5.95
N ALA A 26 1.04 -4.57 -6.19
CA ALA A 26 1.97 -5.27 -5.29
C ALA A 26 1.97 -4.63 -3.90
N LEU A 27 2.06 -3.30 -3.82
CA LEU A 27 2.01 -2.58 -2.54
C LEU A 27 0.66 -2.76 -1.84
N ALA A 28 -0.46 -2.71 -2.57
CA ALA A 28 -1.78 -2.94 -2.01
C ALA A 28 -1.89 -4.36 -1.41
N ALA A 29 -1.37 -5.38 -2.10
CA ALA A 29 -1.34 -6.75 -1.59
C ALA A 29 -0.49 -6.87 -0.31
N GLU A 30 0.67 -6.22 -0.25
CA GLU A 30 1.50 -6.18 0.96
C GLU A 30 0.77 -5.50 2.13
N LEU A 31 0.08 -4.39 1.88
CA LEU A 31 -0.69 -3.68 2.91
C LEU A 31 -1.88 -4.51 3.41
N ILE A 32 -2.56 -5.25 2.54
CA ILE A 32 -3.61 -6.20 2.94
C ILE A 32 -3.03 -7.28 3.88
N GLY A 33 -1.88 -7.87 3.54
CA GLY A 33 -1.21 -8.83 4.42
C GLY A 33 -0.80 -8.21 5.77
N LEU A 34 -0.36 -6.95 5.77
CA LEU A 34 -0.05 -6.23 7.00
C LEU A 34 -1.30 -5.96 7.86
N ILE A 35 -2.45 -5.64 7.26
CA ILE A 35 -3.73 -5.46 7.96
C ILE A 35 -4.13 -6.74 8.69
N GLU A 36 -4.05 -7.90 8.01
CA GLU A 36 -4.31 -9.20 8.62
C GLU A 36 -3.40 -9.44 9.82
N ARG A 37 -2.10 -9.16 9.66
CA ARG A 37 -1.14 -9.31 10.74
C ARG A 37 -1.43 -8.38 11.93
N VAL A 38 -1.82 -7.14 11.69
CA VAL A 38 -2.20 -6.18 12.74
C VAL A 38 -3.44 -6.65 13.48
N ARG A 39 -4.43 -7.23 12.78
CA ARG A 39 -5.62 -7.84 13.40
C ARG A 39 -5.23 -8.99 14.33
N GLU A 40 -4.39 -9.92 13.88
CA GLU A 40 -3.88 -11.00 14.74
C GLU A 40 -3.14 -10.48 15.98
N LEU A 41 -2.32 -9.43 15.81
CA LEU A 41 -1.59 -8.83 16.92
C LEU A 41 -2.52 -8.13 17.91
N THR A 42 -3.61 -7.54 17.43
CA THR A 42 -4.65 -6.93 18.27
C THR A 42 -5.32 -7.98 19.16
N GLU A 43 -5.69 -9.13 18.59
CA GLU A 43 -6.27 -10.25 19.33
C GLU A 43 -5.29 -10.79 20.39
N LYS A 44 -4.02 -10.95 20.01
CA LYS A 44 -2.96 -11.37 20.94
C LYS A 44 -2.76 -10.37 22.07
N ALA A 45 -2.77 -9.06 21.75
CA ALA A 45 -2.63 -8.00 22.74
C ALA A 45 -3.80 -8.03 23.74
N ALA A 46 -5.04 -8.20 23.26
CA ALA A 46 -6.23 -8.31 24.10
C ALA A 46 -6.20 -9.54 25.05
N ALA A 47 -5.49 -10.60 24.68
CA ALA A 47 -5.31 -11.80 25.48
C ALA A 47 -4.14 -11.73 26.49
N LEU A 48 -3.32 -10.66 26.47
CA LEU A 48 -2.17 -10.55 27.37
C LEU A 48 -2.60 -10.43 28.84
N PRO A 49 -1.87 -11.06 29.77
CA PRO A 49 -2.02 -10.79 31.20
C PRO A 49 -1.33 -9.46 31.55
N GLY A 50 -1.91 -8.68 32.47
CA GLY A 50 -1.26 -7.48 33.00
C GLY A 50 -2.20 -6.31 33.27
N PRO A 51 -1.64 -5.10 33.49
CA PRO A 51 -2.40 -3.88 33.68
C PRO A 51 -3.39 -3.63 32.55
N THR A 52 -4.68 -3.66 32.88
CA THR A 52 -5.78 -3.63 31.90
C THR A 52 -5.75 -2.38 31.02
N LEU A 53 -5.39 -1.22 31.58
CA LEU A 53 -5.38 0.04 30.83
C LEU A 53 -4.32 0.04 29.73
N GLN A 54 -3.09 -0.38 30.02
CA GLN A 54 -1.99 -0.42 29.06
C GLN A 54 -2.28 -1.43 27.94
N ILE A 55 -2.89 -2.56 28.28
CA ILE A 55 -3.32 -3.57 27.30
C ILE A 55 -4.41 -3.00 26.39
N GLN A 56 -5.43 -2.35 26.97
CA GLN A 56 -6.51 -1.70 26.20
C GLN A 56 -5.97 -0.61 25.27
N GLN A 57 -5.05 0.24 25.76
CA GLN A 57 -4.40 1.27 24.95
C GLN A 57 -3.60 0.66 23.80
N THR A 58 -2.86 -0.42 24.08
CA THR A 58 -2.10 -1.14 23.04
C THR A 58 -3.03 -1.72 21.97
N ALA A 59 -4.11 -2.39 22.37
CA ALA A 59 -5.11 -2.91 21.44
C ALA A 59 -5.76 -1.79 20.61
N GLN A 60 -6.07 -0.65 21.23
CA GLN A 60 -6.62 0.50 20.53
C GLN A 60 -5.64 1.06 19.49
N HIS A 61 -4.36 1.24 19.84
CA HIS A 61 -3.35 1.70 18.89
C HIS A 61 -3.18 0.76 17.70
N LEU A 62 -3.31 -0.55 17.90
CA LEU A 62 -3.28 -1.52 16.81
C LEU A 62 -4.53 -1.43 15.92
N LEU A 63 -5.72 -1.23 16.49
CA LEU A 63 -6.95 -0.99 15.72
C LEU A 63 -6.87 0.30 14.89
N ASP A 64 -6.35 1.37 15.48
CA ASP A 64 -6.17 2.64 14.80
C ASP A 64 -5.19 2.49 13.62
N ALA A 65 -4.09 1.74 13.82
CA ALA A 65 -3.14 1.42 12.78
C ALA A 65 -3.78 0.60 11.64
N GLY A 66 -4.57 -0.43 11.98
CA GLY A 66 -5.31 -1.21 10.99
C GLY A 66 -6.25 -0.35 10.14
N THR A 67 -6.98 0.56 10.77
CA THR A 67 -7.87 1.51 10.08
C THR A 67 -7.10 2.46 9.17
N ALA A 68 -5.91 2.91 9.58
CA ALA A 68 -5.06 3.77 8.75
C ALA A 68 -4.51 3.01 7.53
N LEU A 69 -4.17 1.74 7.68
CA LEU A 69 -3.72 0.88 6.58
C LEU A 69 -4.85 0.60 5.58
N GLU A 70 -6.08 0.35 6.04
CA GLU A 70 -7.26 0.20 5.18
C GLU A 70 -7.45 1.43 4.28
N ARG A 71 -7.41 2.63 4.87
CA ARG A 71 -7.48 3.88 4.10
C ARG A 71 -6.33 4.06 3.11
N ALA A 72 -5.15 3.56 3.44
CA ALA A 72 -4.00 3.60 2.53
C ALA A 72 -4.21 2.68 1.32
N VAL A 73 -4.80 1.50 1.51
CA VAL A 73 -5.20 0.59 0.43
C VAL A 73 -6.29 1.22 -0.44
N ASP A 74 -7.31 1.81 0.17
CA ASP A 74 -8.38 2.52 -0.55
C ASP A 74 -7.77 3.65 -1.41
N SER A 75 -6.88 4.46 -0.84
CA SER A 75 -6.21 5.56 -1.55
C SER A 75 -5.33 5.08 -2.72
N LEU A 76 -4.74 3.88 -2.62
CA LEU A 76 -3.94 3.27 -3.68
C LEU A 76 -4.81 2.70 -4.81
N THR A 77 -6.05 2.30 -4.51
CA THR A 77 -6.96 1.60 -5.44
C THR A 77 -8.01 2.52 -6.07
N GLU A 78 -8.37 3.64 -5.45
CA GLU A 78 -9.33 4.62 -5.99
C GLU A 78 -8.89 5.29 -7.32
N GLY A 79 -7.61 5.17 -7.70
CA GLY A 79 -7.03 5.76 -8.91
C GLY A 79 -6.95 4.87 -10.15
N GLY A 80 -7.43 3.62 -10.10
CA GLY A 80 -7.38 2.70 -11.24
C GLY A 80 -8.27 1.49 -11.02
N GLU A 81 -8.87 0.97 -12.10
CA GLU A 81 -9.65 -0.27 -12.12
C GLU A 81 -8.78 -1.42 -11.55
N TRP A 82 -8.89 -1.67 -10.25
CA TRP A 82 -8.21 -2.79 -9.62
C TRP A 82 -8.99 -4.05 -9.95
N VAL A 83 -8.42 -4.89 -10.80
CA VAL A 83 -8.92 -6.24 -11.10
C VAL A 83 -7.93 -7.22 -10.47
N PRO A 84 -8.31 -7.96 -9.42
CA PRO A 84 -7.47 -9.04 -8.90
C PRO A 84 -7.45 -10.16 -9.94
N PHE A 85 -6.25 -10.52 -10.40
CA PHE A 85 -6.00 -11.78 -11.10
C PHE A 85 -5.56 -12.85 -10.10
#